data_AF-A0A497J9C1-F1
#
_entry.id   AF-A0A497J9C1-F1
#
_cell.length_a   1.000
_cell.length_b   1.000
_cell.length_c   1.000
_cell.angle_alpha   90.00
_cell.angle_beta   90.00
_cell.angle_gamma   90.00
#
_symmetry.space_group_name_H-M   'P 1'
#
loop_
_entity.id
_entity.type
_entity.pdbx_description
1 polymer ?
#
loop_
_entity_poly.entity_id
_entity_poly.type
_entity_poly.pdbx_seq_one_letter_code
_entity_poly.pdbx_strand_id
1 'polypeptide(L)'
;MKHSRIILVLGPRRAGKTSVLLTFLHEYRVPHILLDTRKMAGERELREREFMEGIGNAIRAFLERRSGVVKRLREHLQRLRGVEVSPSSIKIAWGVKRRPNLGDLLETMNDWAAS
;
A
#
# COMPACT_ATOMS: atom_id res chain seq x y z
N MET A 1 25.04 -3.42 6.13
CA MET A 1 24.14 -2.74 7.09
C MET A 1 22.96 -3.67 7.39
N LYS A 2 22.58 -3.86 8.65
CA LYS A 2 21.32 -4.56 8.99
C LYS A 2 20.17 -3.67 8.52
N HIS A 3 19.49 -4.04 7.43
CA HIS A 3 18.30 -3.32 7.00
C HIS A 3 17.18 -3.59 8.00
N SER A 4 16.81 -2.59 8.78
CA SER A 4 15.56 -2.60 9.54
C SER A 4 14.41 -2.65 8.54
N ARG A 5 13.64 -3.75 8.51
CA ARG A 5 12.44 -3.86 7.63
C ARG A 5 11.29 -2.94 8.07
N ILE A 6 11.44 -2.31 9.23
CA ILE A 6 10.50 -1.35 9.82
C ILE A 6 11.32 -0.16 10.33
N ILE A 7 10.89 1.05 9.97
CA ILE A 7 11.44 2.31 10.47
C ILE A 7 10.34 3.02 11.24
N LEU A 8 10.63 3.38 12.49
CA LEU A 8 9.68 4.08 13.35
C LEU A 8 10.06 5.56 13.43
N VAL A 9 9.13 6.44 13.04
CA VAL A 9 9.31 7.89 13.12
C VAL A 9 8.52 8.41 14.32
N LEU A 10 9.22 8.66 15.44
CA LEU A 10 8.62 9.07 16.71
C LEU A 10 8.72 10.59 16.95
N GLY A 11 7.87 11.09 17.83
CA GLY A 11 7.91 12.48 18.32
C GLY A 11 6.52 13.03 18.67
N PRO A 12 6.44 14.20 19.35
CA PRO A 12 5.17 14.81 19.76
C PRO A 12 4.20 15.12 18.60
N ARG A 13 2.91 15.32 18.90
CA ARG A 13 1.92 15.79 17.91
C ARG A 13 2.41 17.12 17.32
N ARG A 14 2.26 17.29 16.00
CA ARG A 14 2.72 18.47 15.23
C ARG A 14 4.24 18.68 15.12
N ALA A 15 5.07 17.72 15.52
CA ALA A 15 6.52 17.77 15.31
C ALA A 15 6.98 17.57 13.83
N GLY A 16 6.09 17.78 12.84
CA GLY A 16 6.46 17.68 11.42
C GLY A 16 6.73 16.27 10.87
N LYS A 17 6.48 15.19 11.63
CA LYS A 17 6.75 13.80 11.20
C LYS A 17 6.23 13.45 9.80
N THR A 18 4.97 13.76 9.52
CA THR A 18 4.36 13.52 8.20
C THR A 18 5.03 14.37 7.13
N SER A 19 5.34 15.64 7.42
CA SER A 19 6.01 16.53 6.46
C SER A 19 7.38 16.00 6.08
N VAL A 20 8.22 15.63 7.05
CA VAL A 20 9.56 15.07 6.79
C VAL A 20 9.48 13.80 5.93
N LEU A 21 8.58 12.87 6.28
CA LEU A 21 8.38 11.65 5.50
C LEU A 21 7.97 11.96 4.05
N LEU A 22 7.00 12.85 3.86
CA LEU A 22 6.50 13.21 2.53
C LEU A 22 7.54 13.96 1.70
N THR A 23 8.30 14.88 2.31
CA THR A 23 9.40 15.60 1.67
C THR A 23 10.45 14.62 1.17
N PHE A 24 10.91 13.70 2.01
CA PHE A 24 11.87 12.67 1.61
C PHE A 24 11.36 11.83 0.43
N LEU A 25 10.15 11.28 0.54
CA LEU A 25 9.57 10.43 -0.50
C LEU A 25 9.40 11.17 -1.84
N HIS A 26 9.10 12.46 -1.79
CA HIS A 26 8.93 13.30 -2.97
C HIS A 26 10.27 13.68 -3.62
N GLU A 27 11.21 14.22 -2.85
CA GLU A 27 12.52 14.68 -3.34
C GLU A 27 13.32 13.53 -3.95
N TYR A 28 13.35 12.38 -3.29
CA TYR A 28 14.05 11.19 -3.78
C TYR A 28 13.22 10.35 -4.77
N ARG A 29 12.00 10.81 -5.11
CA ARG A 29 11.07 10.14 -6.04
C ARG A 29 10.84 8.66 -5.73
N VAL A 30 10.90 8.29 -4.45
CA VAL A 30 10.80 6.91 -3.98
C VAL A 30 9.39 6.37 -4.31
N PRO A 31 9.26 5.26 -5.06
CA PRO A 31 7.99 4.59 -5.26
C PRO A 31 7.45 4.09 -3.91
N HIS A 32 6.27 4.56 -3.50
CA HIS A 32 5.70 4.23 -2.20
C HIS A 32 4.18 4.17 -2.22
N ILE A 33 3.64 3.43 -1.26
CA ILE A 33 2.23 3.41 -0.91
C ILE A 33 2.08 4.10 0.44
N LEU A 34 1.23 5.12 0.51
CA LEU A 34 0.96 5.87 1.73
C LEU A 34 -0.43 5.51 2.27
N LEU A 35 -0.48 5.01 3.50
CA LEU A 35 -1.72 4.75 4.23
C LEU A 35 -1.88 5.81 5.32
N ASP A 36 -2.82 6.74 5.15
CA ASP A 36 -3.16 7.73 6.17
C ASP A 36 -4.31 7.21 7.04
N THR A 37 -3.97 6.40 8.04
CA THR A 37 -4.97 5.78 8.93
C THR A 37 -5.78 6.80 9.72
N ARG A 38 -5.25 8.02 9.95
CA ARG A 38 -6.01 9.12 10.57
C ARG A 38 -7.18 9.55 9.70
N LYS A 39 -6.97 9.66 8.39
CA LYS A 39 -8.04 10.00 7.44
C LYS A 39 -9.05 8.87 7.28
N MET A 40 -8.57 7.62 7.32
CA MET A 40 -9.43 6.44 7.15
C MET A 40 -10.34 6.20 8.35
N ALA A 41 -9.80 6.40 9.57
CA ALA A 41 -10.52 6.16 10.81
C ALA A 41 -11.44 7.33 11.19
N GLY A 42 -11.05 8.56 10.86
CA GLY A 42 -11.75 9.76 11.32
C GLY A 42 -11.65 9.89 12.84
N GLU A 43 -12.80 10.02 13.51
CA GLU A 43 -12.91 10.12 14.97
C GLU A 43 -13.17 8.77 15.66
N ARG A 44 -13.29 7.67 14.90
CA ARG A 44 -13.60 6.34 15.43
C ARG A 44 -12.47 5.35 15.19
N GLU A 45 -12.61 4.15 15.75
CA GLU A 45 -11.70 3.05 15.45
C GLU A 45 -11.82 2.58 13.99
N LEU A 46 -10.68 2.23 13.41
CA LEU A 46 -10.57 1.69 12.06
C LEU A 46 -10.85 0.19 12.08
N ARG A 47 -11.89 -0.24 11.35
CA ARG A 47 -12.21 -1.67 11.24
C ARG A 47 -11.29 -2.33 10.22
N GLU A 48 -11.03 -3.62 10.40
CA GLU A 48 -10.19 -4.42 9.48
C GLU A 48 -10.62 -4.25 8.02
N ARG A 49 -11.93 -4.31 7.74
CA ARG A 49 -12.47 -4.12 6.38
C ARG A 49 -12.04 -2.78 5.77
N GLU A 50 -12.12 -1.70 6.55
CA GLU A 50 -11.80 -0.34 6.10
C GLU A 50 -10.29 -0.17 5.90
N PHE A 51 -9.49 -0.83 6.75
CA PHE A 51 -8.05 -0.91 6.58
C PHE A 51 -7.69 -1.60 5.26
N MET A 52 -8.26 -2.77 4.98
CA MET A 52 -8.02 -3.51 3.74
C MET A 52 -8.51 -2.74 2.51
N GLU A 53 -9.70 -2.13 2.56
CA GLU A 53 -10.20 -1.26 1.49
C GLU A 53 -9.25 -0.08 1.22
N GLY A 54 -8.72 0.55 2.27
CA GLY A 54 -7.72 1.61 2.15
C GLY A 54 -6.41 1.16 1.53
N ILE A 55 -5.92 -0.04 1.86
CA ILE A 55 -4.77 -0.67 1.19
C ILE A 55 -5.04 -0.81 -0.30
N GLY A 56 -6.20 -1.35 -0.68
CA GLY A 56 -6.56 -1.53 -2.09
C GLY A 56 -6.62 -0.21 -2.85
N ASN A 57 -7.19 0.83 -2.24
CA ASN A 57 -7.23 2.18 -2.83
C ASN A 57 -5.83 2.78 -2.98
N ALA A 58 -4.94 2.59 -2.00
CA ALA A 58 -3.59 3.10 -2.05
C ALA A 58 -2.72 2.39 -3.11
N ILE A 59 -2.89 1.06 -3.27
CA ILE A 59 -2.27 0.29 -4.36
C ILE A 59 -2.78 0.78 -5.71
N ARG A 60 -4.09 0.98 -5.87
CA ARG A 60 -4.67 1.52 -7.10
C ARG A 60 -4.07 2.88 -7.46
N ALA A 61 -4.01 3.80 -6.50
CA ALA A 61 -3.46 5.13 -6.71
C ALA A 61 -1.95 5.11 -7.02
N PHE A 62 -1.21 4.12 -6.49
CA PHE A 62 0.19 3.90 -6.83
C PHE A 62 0.36 3.48 -8.30
N LEU A 63 -0.47 2.54 -8.76
CA LEU A 63 -0.44 2.04 -10.12
C LEU A 63 -0.82 3.11 -11.15
N GLU A 64 -1.85 3.91 -10.88
CA GLU A 64 -2.25 5.02 -11.75
C GLU A 64 -1.12 6.05 -11.94
N ARG A 65 -0.29 6.27 -10.91
CA ARG A 65 0.84 7.22 -10.95
C ARG A 65 2.11 6.69 -11.61
N ARG A 66 2.19 5.39 -11.90
CA ARG A 66 3.46 4.72 -12.28
C ARG A 66 3.28 3.69 -13.40
N SER A 67 2.73 4.12 -14.54
CA SER A 67 2.43 3.27 -15.72
C SER A 67 3.55 2.30 -16.15
N GLY A 68 4.83 2.67 -16.03
CA GLY A 68 5.96 1.78 -16.37
C GLY A 68 6.16 0.60 -15.42
N VAL A 69 5.75 0.73 -14.17
CA VAL A 69 5.89 -0.28 -13.10
C VAL A 69 4.65 -1.19 -13.01
N VAL A 70 3.55 -0.72 -13.59
CA VAL A 70 2.22 -1.32 -13.52
C VAL A 70 2.17 -2.73 -14.09
N LYS A 71 2.87 -3.01 -15.20
CA LYS A 71 2.77 -4.33 -15.85
C LYS A 71 3.28 -5.44 -14.93
N ARG A 72 4.49 -5.28 -14.40
CA ARG A 72 5.10 -6.27 -13.50
C ARG A 72 4.34 -6.43 -12.19
N LEU A 73 3.92 -5.33 -11.56
CA LEU A 73 3.15 -5.41 -10.31
C LEU A 73 1.78 -6.06 -10.55
N ARG A 74 1.12 -5.80 -11.69
CA ARG A 74 -0.12 -6.47 -12.08
C ARG A 74 0.06 -7.99 -12.18
N GLU A 75 1.10 -8.46 -12.84
CA GLU A 75 1.39 -9.89 -13.01
C GLU A 75 1.57 -10.60 -11.66
N HIS A 76 2.18 -9.94 -10.67
CA HIS A 76 2.31 -10.48 -9.32
C HIS A 76 0.97 -10.46 -8.57
N LEU A 77 0.25 -9.34 -8.61
CA LEU A 77 -1.02 -9.18 -7.93
C LEU A 77 -2.12 -10.10 -8.48
N GLN A 78 -2.10 -10.45 -9.76
CA GLN A 78 -3.05 -11.41 -10.38
C GLN A 78 -2.99 -12.81 -9.76
N ARG A 79 -1.88 -13.18 -9.09
CA ARG A 79 -1.72 -14.48 -8.45
C ARG A 79 -2.45 -14.58 -7.11
N LEU A 80 -2.81 -13.44 -6.51
CA LEU A 80 -3.48 -13.40 -5.23
C LEU A 80 -4.97 -13.73 -5.36
N ARG A 81 -5.43 -14.67 -4.53
CA ARG A 81 -6.86 -14.95 -4.39
C ARG A 81 -7.59 -13.68 -3.93
N GLY A 82 -8.64 -13.31 -4.68
CA GLY A 82 -9.41 -12.10 -4.39
C GLY A 82 -8.89 -10.83 -5.03
N VAL A 83 -7.86 -10.88 -5.87
CA VAL A 83 -7.45 -9.74 -6.69
C VAL A 83 -7.98 -9.91 -8.11
N GLU A 84 -8.70 -8.90 -8.59
CA GLU A 84 -9.16 -8.81 -9.98
C GLU A 84 -8.42 -7.68 -10.69
N VAL A 85 -7.57 -8.05 -11.66
CA VAL A 85 -6.84 -7.07 -12.47
C VAL A 85 -7.51 -6.92 -13.82
N SER A 86 -7.91 -5.70 -14.15
CA SER A 86 -8.38 -5.32 -15.48
C SER A 86 -7.31 -4.51 -16.24
N PRO A 87 -7.38 -4.41 -17.58
CA PRO A 87 -6.40 -3.69 -18.39
C PRO A 87 -6.21 -2.22 -17.99
N SER A 88 -7.27 -1.57 -17.52
CA SER A 88 -7.30 -0.15 -17.13
C SER A 88 -7.31 0.09 -15.62
N SER A 89 -7.58 -0.93 -14.79
CA SER A 89 -7.69 -0.75 -13.34
C SER A 89 -7.38 -2.02 -12.54
N ILE A 90 -6.82 -1.89 -11.34
CA ILE A 90 -6.77 -2.99 -10.38
C ILE A 90 -7.94 -2.85 -9.42
N LYS A 91 -8.78 -3.89 -9.32
CA LYS A 91 -9.82 -4.03 -8.30
C LYS A 91 -9.40 -5.15 -7.35
N ILE A 92 -9.14 -4.80 -6.10
CA ILE A 92 -8.94 -5.82 -5.08
C ILE A 92 -10.30 -6.11 -4.46
N ALA A 93 -10.80 -7.33 -4.66
CA ALA A 93 -12.09 -7.76 -4.15
C ALA A 93 -11.95 -8.15 -2.67
N TRP A 94 -12.50 -7.31 -1.81
CA TRP A 94 -12.49 -7.53 -0.36
C TRP A 94 -13.80 -8.19 0.09
N GLY A 95 -13.93 -9.51 -0.10
CA GLY A 95 -15.15 -10.27 0.25
C GLY A 95 -14.89 -11.46 1.18
N VAL A 96 -15.83 -11.79 2.08
CA VAL A 96 -15.70 -12.79 3.17
C VAL A 96 -15.21 -14.18 2.70
N LYS A 97 -15.51 -14.58 1.46
CA LYS A 97 -15.11 -15.89 0.91
C LYS A 97 -13.79 -15.90 0.12
N ARG A 98 -13.19 -14.75 -0.16
CA ARG A 98 -11.99 -14.61 -1.03
C ARG A 98 -11.10 -13.43 -0.63
N ARG A 99 -10.87 -13.15 0.66
CA ARG A 99 -9.94 -12.08 1.05
C ARG A 99 -8.49 -12.54 0.84
N PRO A 100 -7.64 -11.76 0.17
CA PRO A 100 -6.21 -11.94 0.31
C PRO A 100 -5.84 -11.61 1.76
N ASN A 101 -5.07 -12.49 2.40
CA ASN A 101 -4.46 -12.20 3.69
C ASN A 101 -3.46 -11.03 3.50
N LEU A 102 -3.38 -10.12 4.47
CA LEU A 102 -2.38 -9.06 4.46
C LEU A 102 -0.95 -9.62 4.33
N GLY A 103 -0.66 -10.77 4.95
CA GLY A 103 0.60 -11.49 4.80
C GLY A 103 0.89 -11.83 3.34
N ASP A 104 0.00 -12.58 2.69
CA ASP A 104 0.13 -12.95 1.27
C ASP A 104 0.31 -11.74 0.35
N LEU A 105 -0.41 -10.64 0.64
CA LEU A 105 -0.29 -9.39 -0.10
C LEU A 105 1.11 -8.78 0.06
N LEU A 106 1.61 -8.67 1.30
CA LEU A 106 2.93 -8.13 1.58
C LEU A 106 4.05 -9.00 1.00
N GLU A 107 3.88 -10.32 1.03
CA GLU A 107 4.81 -11.28 0.40
C GLU A 107 4.84 -11.10 -1.12
N THR A 108 3.67 -11.02 -1.76
CA THR A 108 3.55 -10.75 -3.21
C THR A 108 4.19 -9.41 -3.59
N MET A 109 4.03 -8.38 -2.75
CA MET A 109 4.67 -7.08 -2.95
C MET A 109 6.19 -7.15 -2.78
N ASN A 110 6.69 -7.94 -1.82
CA ASN A 110 8.10 -8.16 -1.61
C ASN A 110 8.74 -8.89 -2.81
N ASP A 111 8.09 -9.92 -3.32
CA ASP A 111 8.55 -10.68 -4.50
C ASP A 111 8.58 -9.78 -5.74
N TRP A 112 7.55 -8.95 -5.92
CA TRP A 112 7.54 -7.95 -6.98
C TRP A 112 8.72 -6.97 -6.84
N ALA A 113 9.00 -6.47 -5.64
CA ALA A 113 10.09 -5.52 -5.41
C ALA A 113 11.49 -6.15 -5.58
N ALA A 114 11.61 -7.47 -5.42
CA ALA A 114 12.86 -8.22 -5.60
C ALA A 114 13.13 -8.69 -7.05
N SER A 115 12.14 -8.58 -7.94
CA SER A 115 12.26 -8.94 -9.37
C SER A 115 12.77 -7.79 -10.25
#